data_AF-R0KTB9-F1
#
_entry.id   AF-R0KTB9-F1
#
_cell.length_a   1.000
_cell.length_b   1.000
_cell.length_c   1.000
_cell.angle_alpha   90.00
_cell.angle_beta   90.00
_cell.angle_gamma   90.00
#
_symmetry.space_group_name_H-M   'P 1'
#
loop_
_entity.id
_entity.type
_entity.pdbx_description
1 polymer ?
#
loop_
_entity_poly.entity_id
_entity_poly.type
_entity_poly.pdbx_seq_one_letter_code
_entity_poly.pdbx_strand_id
1 'polypeptide(L)'
;MSIHNQILQALQDIKELPIFDKYRLILKDKKKLKRSDWLNLRELLKTDFIFEVINLDLSPRENKIIGNCIKSITLKNPNEVLSVLLKNRNYCLLESLLHKGIKNLNIDLIQPFLLEMIKIKEIKLNHLILLETIKKKYPILIEEEEIKEFINKKWDEKKGRWV
;
A
#
# COMPACT_ATOMS: atom_id res chain seq x y z
N MET A 1 -33.63 6.45 34.43
CA MET A 1 -32.78 5.50 33.67
C MET A 1 -31.70 4.99 34.62
N SER A 2 -31.46 3.68 34.68
CA SER A 2 -30.42 3.13 35.56
C SER A 2 -29.03 3.33 34.96
N ILE A 3 -28.02 3.53 35.81
CA ILE A 3 -26.60 3.60 35.41
C ILE A 3 -26.21 2.38 34.56
N HIS A 4 -26.81 1.23 34.82
CA HIS A 4 -26.59 0.01 34.05
C HIS A 4 -27.00 0.15 32.58
N ASN A 5 -28.13 0.79 32.31
CA ASN A 5 -28.57 1.05 30.94
C ASN A 5 -27.68 2.08 30.25
N GLN A 6 -27.14 3.08 30.96
CA GLN A 6 -26.17 4.03 30.40
C GLN A 6 -24.82 3.38 30.08
N ILE A 7 -24.37 2.41 30.91
CA ILE A 7 -23.16 1.62 30.64
C ILE A 7 -23.38 0.71 29.44
N LEU A 8 -24.53 0.03 29.33
CA LEU A 8 -24.86 -0.81 28.19
C LEU A 8 -25.01 0.01 26.90
N GLN A 9 -25.64 1.18 26.97
CA GLN A 9 -25.72 2.12 25.84
C GLN A 9 -24.32 2.61 25.44
N ALA A 10 -23.49 3.01 26.40
CA ALA A 10 -22.12 3.43 26.14
C ALA A 10 -21.24 2.29 25.58
N LEU A 11 -21.46 1.05 26.00
CA LEU A 11 -20.80 -0.13 25.44
C LEU A 11 -21.30 -0.49 24.03
N GLN A 12 -22.56 -0.24 23.71
CA GLN A 12 -23.11 -0.37 22.36
C GLN A 12 -22.67 0.79 21.44
N ASP A 13 -22.48 1.99 22.01
CA ASP A 13 -21.98 3.19 21.33
C ASP A 13 -20.45 3.17 21.14
N ILE A 14 -19.74 2.33 21.91
CA ILE A 14 -18.43 1.79 21.50
C ILE A 14 -18.72 0.85 20.33
N LYS A 15 -18.97 1.45 19.16
CA LYS A 15 -18.79 0.79 17.87
C LYS A 15 -17.53 -0.03 17.99
N GLU A 16 -17.65 -1.35 17.77
CA GLU A 16 -16.49 -2.24 17.65
C GLU A 16 -15.39 -1.46 16.96
N LEU A 17 -14.27 -1.24 17.66
CA LEU A 17 -13.14 -0.52 17.07
C LEU A 17 -12.93 -1.13 15.68
N PRO A 18 -12.91 -0.32 14.60
CA PRO A 18 -12.69 -0.80 13.25
C PRO A 18 -11.63 -1.89 13.30
N ILE A 19 -11.86 -3.05 12.66
CA ILE A 19 -11.04 -4.27 12.88
C ILE A 19 -9.52 -3.95 12.81
N PHE A 20 -9.13 -2.94 12.02
CA PHE A 20 -7.76 -2.47 11.93
C PHE A 20 -7.20 -1.73 13.17
N ASP A 21 -8.03 -1.01 13.92
CA ASP A 21 -7.63 -0.21 15.08
C ASP A 21 -7.02 -1.05 16.19
N LYS A 22 -7.45 -2.31 16.33
CA LYS A 22 -6.77 -3.30 17.18
C LYS A 22 -5.27 -3.38 16.84
N TYR A 23 -4.93 -3.49 15.55
CA TYR A 23 -3.53 -3.60 15.12
C TYR A 23 -2.81 -2.26 15.23
N ARG A 24 -3.48 -1.14 14.98
CA ARG A 24 -2.90 0.20 15.18
C ARG A 24 -2.49 0.44 16.63
N LEU A 25 -3.34 0.08 17.59
CA LEU A 25 -3.03 0.18 19.02
C LEU A 25 -1.77 -0.63 19.37
N ILE A 26 -1.68 -1.87 18.89
CA ILE A 26 -0.48 -2.70 19.09
C ILE A 26 0.76 -2.03 18.48
N LEU A 27 0.63 -1.42 17.29
CA LEU A 27 1.74 -0.80 16.56
C LEU A 27 2.16 0.57 17.09
N LYS A 28 1.28 1.25 17.83
CA LYS A 28 1.58 2.46 18.58
C LYS A 28 2.54 2.13 19.72
N ASP A 29 2.25 1.07 20.47
CA ASP A 29 3.04 0.67 21.64
C ASP A 29 4.27 -0.19 21.29
N LYS A 30 4.17 -1.01 20.24
CA LYS A 30 5.20 -1.97 19.83
C LYS A 30 5.64 -1.72 18.40
N LYS A 31 6.93 -1.96 18.12
CA LYS A 31 7.48 -1.82 16.76
C LYS A 31 7.01 -2.91 15.78
N LYS A 32 6.44 -4.02 16.27
CA LYS A 32 6.04 -5.19 15.46
C LYS A 32 4.81 -5.89 16.04
N LEU A 33 4.02 -6.51 15.16
CA LEU A 33 2.96 -7.44 15.56
C LEU A 33 3.57 -8.75 16.08
N LYS A 34 2.88 -9.41 17.03
CA LYS A 34 3.19 -10.80 17.36
C LYS A 34 2.81 -11.71 16.18
N ARG A 35 3.38 -12.91 16.14
CA ARG A 35 3.13 -13.87 15.06
C ARG A 35 1.64 -14.18 14.88
N SER A 36 0.91 -14.37 15.97
CA SER A 36 -0.55 -14.62 15.95
C SER A 36 -1.32 -13.45 15.34
N ASP A 37 -1.03 -12.22 15.76
CA ASP A 37 -1.71 -11.02 15.24
C ASP A 37 -1.37 -10.79 13.77
N TRP A 38 -0.12 -11.04 13.37
CA TRP A 38 0.29 -10.94 11.98
C TRP A 38 -0.43 -11.96 11.08
N LEU A 39 -0.56 -13.21 11.54
CA LEU A 39 -1.31 -14.24 10.82
C LEU A 39 -2.80 -13.87 10.70
N ASN A 40 -3.41 -13.38 11.78
CA ASN A 40 -4.80 -12.93 11.74
C ASN A 40 -5.00 -11.77 10.76
N LEU A 41 -4.14 -10.74 10.81
CA LEU A 41 -4.19 -9.62 9.87
C LEU A 41 -4.01 -10.10 8.43
N ARG A 42 -3.09 -11.04 8.21
CA ARG A 42 -2.84 -11.62 6.89
C ARG A 42 -4.08 -12.33 6.34
N GLU A 43 -4.78 -13.11 7.15
CA GLU A 43 -6.01 -13.79 6.72
C GLU A 43 -7.15 -12.81 6.46
N LEU A 44 -7.29 -11.78 7.29
CA LEU A 44 -8.27 -10.71 7.06
C LEU A 44 -8.03 -9.97 5.75
N LEU A 45 -6.78 -9.65 5.40
CA LEU A 45 -6.46 -8.94 4.16
C LEU A 45 -6.72 -9.77 2.88
N LYS A 46 -7.04 -11.07 2.99
CA LYS A 46 -7.51 -11.86 1.84
C LYS A 46 -8.98 -11.60 1.50
N THR A 47 -9.72 -11.01 2.44
CA THR A 47 -11.14 -10.68 2.26
C THR A 47 -11.30 -9.23 1.79
N ASP A 48 -12.53 -8.77 1.67
CA ASP A 48 -12.86 -7.41 1.27
C ASP A 48 -12.40 -6.36 2.32
N PHE A 49 -11.98 -6.80 3.51
CA PHE A 49 -11.36 -5.96 4.54
C PHE A 49 -10.10 -5.23 4.03
N ILE A 50 -9.42 -5.74 2.99
CA ILE A 50 -8.31 -5.00 2.37
C ILE A 50 -8.73 -3.61 1.89
N PHE A 51 -9.95 -3.47 1.37
CA PHE A 51 -10.47 -2.19 0.87
C PHE A 51 -10.70 -1.19 2.00
N GLU A 52 -11.11 -1.66 3.18
CA GLU A 52 -11.18 -0.82 4.37
C GLU A 52 -9.79 -0.30 4.72
N VAL A 53 -8.80 -1.19 4.82
CA VAL A 53 -7.44 -0.86 5.26
C VAL A 53 -6.71 0.09 4.30
N ILE A 54 -6.78 -0.15 2.99
CA ILE A 54 -6.05 0.66 2.00
C ILE A 54 -6.64 2.07 1.80
N ASN A 55 -7.84 2.32 2.32
CA ASN A 55 -8.48 3.64 2.36
C ASN A 55 -8.19 4.42 3.65
N LEU A 56 -7.54 3.80 4.64
CA LEU A 56 -7.14 4.50 5.86
C LEU A 56 -5.89 5.35 5.63
N ASP A 57 -5.74 6.40 6.45
CA ASP A 57 -4.48 7.13 6.57
C ASP A 57 -3.46 6.31 7.37
N LEU A 58 -2.66 5.52 6.66
CA LEU A 58 -1.70 4.59 7.26
C LEU A 58 -0.37 5.28 7.57
N SER A 59 0.14 5.08 8.80
CA SER A 59 1.51 5.48 9.12
C SER A 59 2.55 4.74 8.26
N PRO A 60 3.80 5.24 8.13
CA PRO A 60 4.85 4.51 7.39
C PRO A 60 5.08 3.08 7.93
N ARG A 61 4.88 2.87 9.24
CA ARG A 61 5.00 1.57 9.88
C ARG A 61 3.84 0.64 9.51
N GLU A 62 2.61 1.16 9.52
CA GLU A 62 1.43 0.42 9.06
C GLU A 62 1.57 0.02 7.59
N ASN A 63 1.94 0.96 6.72
CA ASN A 63 2.18 0.69 5.30
C ASN A 63 3.18 -0.45 5.10
N LYS A 64 4.28 -0.47 5.86
CA LYS A 64 5.28 -1.56 5.77
C LYS A 64 4.70 -2.92 6.16
N ILE A 65 3.89 -2.97 7.21
CA ILE A 65 3.30 -4.22 7.69
C ILE A 65 2.23 -4.73 6.72
N ILE A 66 1.33 -3.85 6.28
CA ILE A 66 0.32 -4.17 5.28
C ILE A 66 0.97 -4.60 3.96
N GLY A 67 1.99 -3.87 3.50
CA GLY A 67 2.74 -4.21 2.29
C GLY A 67 3.37 -5.61 2.36
N ASN A 68 3.95 -5.97 3.51
CA ASN A 68 4.47 -7.33 3.73
C ASN A 68 3.35 -8.39 3.72
N CYS A 69 2.18 -8.09 4.29
CA CYS A 69 1.03 -8.98 4.19
C CYS A 69 0.59 -9.16 2.74
N ILE A 70 0.42 -8.07 1.97
CA ILE A 70 0.05 -8.08 0.55
C ILE A 70 1.00 -8.95 -0.27
N LYS A 71 2.32 -8.80 -0.09
CA LYS A 71 3.33 -9.63 -0.78
C LYS A 71 3.11 -11.13 -0.51
N SER A 72 2.67 -11.49 0.70
CA SER A 72 2.54 -12.87 1.18
C SER A 72 1.18 -13.55 0.91
N ILE A 73 0.16 -12.84 0.42
CA ILE A 73 -1.20 -13.39 0.22
C ILE A 73 -1.62 -13.42 -1.24
N THR A 74 -2.56 -14.30 -1.57
CA THR A 74 -3.28 -14.24 -2.85
C THR A 74 -4.49 -13.33 -2.67
N LEU A 75 -4.54 -12.24 -3.45
CA LEU A 75 -5.65 -11.29 -3.42
C LEU A 75 -6.81 -11.80 -4.27
N LYS A 76 -8.04 -11.60 -3.79
CA LYS A 76 -9.27 -11.95 -4.51
C LYS A 76 -9.48 -11.06 -5.75
N ASN A 77 -9.39 -9.73 -5.57
CA ASN A 77 -9.59 -8.72 -6.62
C ASN A 77 -8.35 -7.82 -6.80
N PRO A 78 -7.22 -8.31 -7.34
CA PRO A 78 -5.98 -7.54 -7.40
C PRO A 78 -6.06 -6.28 -8.26
N ASN A 79 -6.87 -6.27 -9.32
CA ASN A 79 -7.07 -5.10 -10.19
C ASN A 79 -7.87 -3.99 -9.52
N GLU A 80 -8.86 -4.35 -8.70
CA GLU A 80 -9.62 -3.38 -7.92
C GLU A 80 -8.75 -2.76 -6.82
N VAL A 81 -7.94 -3.59 -6.14
CA VAL A 81 -6.94 -3.10 -5.18
C VAL A 81 -5.95 -2.15 -5.85
N LEU A 82 -5.45 -2.48 -7.05
CA LEU A 82 -4.58 -1.60 -7.83
C LEU A 82 -5.25 -0.24 -8.08
N SER A 83 -6.49 -0.23 -8.61
CA SER A 83 -7.22 1.00 -8.88
C SER A 83 -7.39 1.88 -7.65
N VAL A 84 -7.71 1.29 -6.49
CA VAL A 84 -7.83 2.04 -5.22
C VAL A 84 -6.48 2.60 -4.78
N LEU A 85 -5.40 1.82 -4.88
CA LEU A 85 -4.05 2.28 -4.51
C LEU A 85 -3.54 3.42 -5.39
N LEU A 86 -3.83 3.36 -6.70
CA LEU A 86 -3.52 4.43 -7.66
C LEU A 86 -4.30 5.70 -7.30
N LYS A 87 -5.61 5.57 -7.05
CA LYS A 87 -6.49 6.69 -6.65
C LYS A 87 -6.02 7.36 -5.35
N ASN A 88 -5.65 6.56 -4.35
CA ASN A 88 -5.19 7.05 -3.04
C ASN A 88 -3.74 7.52 -3.06
N ARG A 89 -3.02 7.37 -4.17
CA ARG A 89 -1.58 7.66 -4.31
C ARG A 89 -0.73 7.00 -3.22
N ASN A 90 -1.10 5.79 -2.78
CA ASN A 90 -0.33 5.07 -1.77
C ASN A 90 0.83 4.31 -2.42
N TYR A 91 1.93 5.03 -2.67
CA TYR A 91 3.12 4.51 -3.35
C TYR A 91 3.75 3.30 -2.64
N CYS A 92 3.69 3.24 -1.31
CA CYS A 92 4.28 2.16 -0.51
C CYS A 92 3.55 0.83 -0.71
N LEU A 93 2.21 0.85 -0.66
CA LEU A 93 1.41 -0.34 -0.89
C LEU A 93 1.35 -0.71 -2.37
N LEU A 94 1.37 0.29 -3.26
CA LEU A 94 1.47 0.07 -4.70
C LEU A 94 2.79 -0.65 -5.05
N GLU A 95 3.93 -0.18 -4.52
CA GLU A 95 5.20 -0.90 -4.63
C GLU A 95 5.05 -2.34 -4.16
N SER A 96 4.39 -2.54 -3.02
CA SER A 96 4.24 -3.86 -2.45
C SER A 96 3.40 -4.81 -3.30
N LEU A 97 2.33 -4.30 -3.91
CA LEU A 97 1.48 -5.02 -4.84
C LEU A 97 2.27 -5.42 -6.10
N LEU A 98 2.99 -4.48 -6.69
CA LEU A 98 3.77 -4.69 -7.92
C LEU A 98 4.95 -5.64 -7.70
N HIS A 99 5.62 -5.55 -6.55
CA HIS A 99 6.71 -6.44 -6.19
C HIS A 99 6.30 -7.91 -6.23
N LYS A 100 5.04 -8.20 -5.89
CA LYS A 100 4.47 -9.55 -5.89
C LYS A 100 4.46 -10.18 -7.29
N GLY A 101 4.39 -9.39 -8.37
CA GLY A 101 4.37 -9.91 -9.74
C GLY A 101 3.10 -10.70 -10.07
N ILE A 102 1.92 -10.13 -9.80
CA ILE A 102 0.64 -10.79 -10.07
C ILE A 102 0.44 -10.90 -11.60
N LYS A 103 0.22 -12.12 -12.12
CA LYS A 103 0.15 -12.41 -13.57
C LYS A 103 -0.98 -11.66 -14.30
N ASN A 104 -2.16 -11.55 -13.68
CA ASN A 104 -3.35 -10.95 -14.30
C ASN A 104 -3.62 -9.52 -13.83
N LEU A 105 -2.56 -8.83 -13.42
CA LEU A 105 -2.66 -7.43 -13.03
C LEU A 105 -2.78 -6.57 -14.29
N ASN A 106 -3.80 -5.73 -14.38
CA ASN A 106 -3.98 -4.78 -15.46
C ASN A 106 -2.99 -3.62 -15.28
N ILE A 107 -1.79 -3.82 -15.81
CA ILE A 107 -0.68 -2.87 -15.68
C ILE A 107 -0.88 -1.59 -16.49
N ASP A 108 -1.76 -1.60 -17.50
CA ASP A 108 -2.03 -0.43 -18.34
C ASP A 108 -2.62 0.73 -17.52
N LEU A 109 -3.29 0.41 -16.41
CA LEU A 109 -3.80 1.40 -15.44
C LEU A 109 -2.69 2.21 -14.76
N ILE A 110 -1.46 1.70 -14.75
CA ILE A 110 -0.31 2.32 -14.08
C ILE A 110 0.31 3.41 -14.97
N GLN A 111 0.19 3.31 -16.30
CA GLN A 111 0.87 4.22 -17.23
C GLN A 111 0.48 5.69 -17.02
N PRO A 112 -0.82 6.07 -17.00
CA PRO A 112 -1.21 7.47 -16.80
C PRO A 112 -0.74 7.99 -15.44
N PHE A 113 -0.76 7.13 -14.41
CA PHE A 113 -0.29 7.47 -13.08
C PHE A 113 1.21 7.76 -13.04
N LEU A 114 2.03 7.00 -13.78
CA LEU A 114 3.48 7.27 -13.87
C LEU A 114 3.77 8.58 -14.57
N LEU A 115 3.08 8.85 -15.68
CA LEU A 115 3.21 10.13 -16.40
C LEU A 115 2.86 11.32 -15.52
N GLU A 116 1.82 11.21 -14.69
CA GLU A 116 1.52 12.24 -13.69
C GLU A 116 2.60 12.34 -12.62
N MET A 117 3.11 11.20 -12.13
CA MET A 117 4.11 11.16 -11.07
C MET A 117 5.43 11.82 -11.47
N ILE A 118 5.92 11.61 -12.70
CA ILE A 118 7.18 12.22 -13.17
C ILE A 118 7.06 13.73 -13.40
N LYS A 119 5.84 14.25 -13.58
CA LYS A 119 5.56 15.68 -13.74
C LYS A 119 5.51 16.44 -12.40
N ILE A 120 5.55 15.73 -11.26
CA ILE A 120 5.55 16.36 -9.94
C ILE A 120 6.87 17.11 -9.73
N LYS A 121 6.78 18.36 -9.24
CA LYS A 121 7.95 19.23 -9.00
C LYS A 121 8.99 18.63 -8.06
N GLU A 122 8.53 17.90 -7.03
CA GLU A 122 9.39 17.29 -6.03
C GLU A 122 9.17 15.77 -5.95
N ILE A 123 10.21 15.04 -6.34
CA ILE A 123 10.22 13.59 -6.37
C ILE A 123 10.76 13.07 -5.05
N LYS A 124 9.96 12.24 -4.37
CA LYS A 124 10.29 11.64 -3.07
C LYS A 124 10.88 10.25 -3.23
N LEU A 125 11.58 9.77 -2.20
CA LEU A 125 12.23 8.45 -2.19
C LEU A 125 11.28 7.30 -2.52
N ASN A 126 10.04 7.34 -2.03
CA ASN A 126 9.01 6.33 -2.32
C ASN A 126 8.61 6.29 -3.81
N HIS A 127 8.63 7.43 -4.52
CA HIS A 127 8.40 7.43 -5.98
C HIS A 127 9.54 6.70 -6.70
N LEU A 128 10.78 6.96 -6.27
CA LEU A 128 11.98 6.36 -6.85
C LEU A 128 12.03 4.85 -6.61
N ILE A 129 11.68 4.40 -5.40
CA ILE A 129 11.56 2.97 -5.07
C ILE A 129 10.47 2.31 -5.93
N LEU A 130 9.33 2.98 -6.13
CA LEU A 130 8.28 2.48 -7.00
C LEU A 130 8.76 2.33 -8.45
N LEU A 131 9.42 3.34 -9.00
CA LEU A 131 10.02 3.30 -10.35
C LEU A 131 11.02 2.15 -10.49
N GLU A 132 11.86 1.93 -9.48
CA GLU A 132 12.80 0.82 -9.48
C GLU A 132 12.09 -0.54 -9.50
N THR A 133 11.03 -0.71 -8.70
CA THR A 133 10.22 -1.92 -8.73
C THR A 133 9.56 -2.14 -10.08
N ILE A 134 9.05 -1.07 -10.71
CA ILE A 134 8.44 -1.14 -12.04
C ILE A 134 9.48 -1.49 -13.10
N LYS A 135 10.65 -0.83 -13.11
CA LYS A 135 11.75 -1.14 -14.02
C LYS A 135 12.16 -2.62 -13.95
N LYS A 136 12.15 -3.22 -12.75
CA LYS A 136 12.52 -4.63 -12.54
C LYS A 136 11.42 -5.62 -12.90
N LYS A 137 10.14 -5.29 -12.67
CA LYS A 137 9.02 -6.23 -12.77
C LYS A 137 8.17 -6.05 -14.02
N TYR A 138 8.08 -4.82 -14.52
CA TYR A 138 7.20 -4.39 -15.60
C TYR A 138 7.94 -3.39 -16.51
N PRO A 139 9.06 -3.81 -17.15
CA PRO A 139 9.92 -2.90 -17.91
C PRO A 139 9.19 -2.20 -19.07
N ILE A 140 8.14 -2.83 -19.63
CA ILE A 140 7.31 -2.26 -20.69
C ILE A 140 6.69 -0.90 -20.31
N LEU A 141 6.36 -0.69 -19.02
CA LEU A 141 5.81 0.58 -18.54
C LEU A 141 6.84 1.71 -18.54
N ILE A 142 8.13 1.38 -18.60
CA ILE A 142 9.23 2.33 -18.69
C ILE A 142 9.59 2.62 -20.15
N GLU A 143 8.96 1.95 -21.13
CA GLU A 143 9.33 2.15 -22.53
C GLU A 143 8.85 3.48 -23.12
N GLU A 144 7.87 4.12 -22.49
CA GLU A 144 7.37 5.43 -22.88
C GLU A 144 8.47 6.50 -22.75
N GLU A 145 8.64 7.28 -23.83
CA GLU A 145 9.79 8.16 -24.03
C GLU A 145 9.97 9.19 -22.91
N GLU A 146 8.86 9.75 -22.42
CA GLU A 146 8.85 10.74 -21.34
C GLU A 146 9.36 10.15 -20.01
N ILE A 147 9.01 8.89 -19.73
CA ILE A 147 9.48 8.16 -18.53
C ILE A 147 10.96 7.79 -18.70
N LYS A 148 11.37 7.33 -19.89
CA LYS A 148 12.78 7.05 -20.20
C LYS A 148 13.64 8.29 -19.98
N GLU A 149 13.23 9.43 -20.54
CA GLU A 149 13.95 10.69 -20.38
C GLU A 149 14.08 11.10 -18.91
N PHE A 150 12.98 11.00 -18.15
CA PHE A 150 12.98 11.32 -16.73
C PHE A 150 13.97 10.44 -15.96
N ILE A 151 13.95 9.13 -16.22
CA ILE A 151 14.86 8.18 -15.57
C ILE A 151 16.30 8.49 -15.95
N ASN A 152 16.61 8.71 -17.23
CA ASN A 152 17.97 9.01 -17.68
C ASN A 152 18.52 10.32 -17.08
N LYS A 153 17.67 11.33 -16.86
CA LYS A 153 18.05 12.58 -16.18
C LYS A 153 18.31 12.39 -14.69
N LYS A 154 17.67 11.41 -14.06
CA LYS A 154 17.64 11.23 -12.60
C LYS A 154 18.38 9.99 -12.10
N TRP A 155 18.81 9.10 -12.97
CA TRP A 155 19.48 7.85 -12.62
C TRP A 155 20.94 7.91 -13.05
N ASP A 156 21.87 7.91 -12.09
CA ASP A 156 23.30 7.77 -12.37
C ASP A 156 23.60 6.29 -12.60
N GLU A 157 23.69 5.90 -13.87
CA GLU A 157 24.01 4.52 -14.27
C GLU A 157 25.34 4.04 -13.73
N LYS A 158 26.35 4.92 -13.59
CA LYS A 158 27.68 4.56 -13.09
C LYS A 158 27.66 4.23 -11.60
N LYS A 159 26.76 4.86 -10.84
CA LYS A 159 26.61 4.65 -9.40
C LYS A 159 25.44 3.75 -9.03
N GLY A 160 24.59 3.39 -9.99
CA GLY A 160 23.38 2.60 -9.76
C GLY A 160 22.41 3.25 -8.76
N ARG A 161 22.28 4.58 -8.80
CA ARG A 161 21.45 5.33 -7.83
C ARG A 161 20.79 6.57 -8.44
N TRP A 162 19.75 7.05 -7.78
CA TRP A 162 19.06 8.29 -8.14
C TRP A 162 19.87 9.55 -7.72
N VAL A 163 19.78 10.63 -8.52
CA VAL A 163 20.48 11.92 -8.35
C VAL A 163 19.49 13.08 -8.22
#